data_AF-A0A1V6UV56-F1
#
_entry.id   AF-A0A1V6UV56-F1
#
_cell.length_a   1.000
_cell.length_b   1.000
_cell.length_c   1.000
_cell.angle_alpha   90.00
_cell.angle_beta   90.00
_cell.angle_gamma   90.00
#
_symmetry.space_group_name_H-M   'P 1'
#
loop_
_entity.id
_entity.type
_entity.pdbx_description
1 polymer ?
#
loop_
_entity_poly.entity_id
_entity_poly.type
_entity_poly.pdbx_seq_one_letter_code
_entity_poly.pdbx_strand_id
1 'polypeptide(L)'
;MERRLTSRNVSLDWVERGDQNGDITSTHLIQNTYIRLKLQYAEKLRQNWVEQLESPNQVLEQLSLAACLIELWRSMYGAVPATEQEQSSKSTALFPGFVDLACGNGILVYILLMEGYNGLGFDACRRKSWETFPTEVQEFLKERIFIPRPFADVLDQGIGVEIHTGDFPDNTFIISDHADELTVWTPIMAALSSPSSPLPFFVVPCCSRSLAGSSYRYPPPKGANGDPAGKVDDDAIEQNLQPASGDLRALRAMKMEEKTERGFLNSMIGSLAAKTMSIAEEIGVDVEKIWLRTPGAINMALIGNRQQVTRRWTENLTPRDSQTKRGQGDAVLNKISEVVERECSKDGGVQLAAKLWVERTKILHQGQGITHKAN
;
A
#
# COMPACT_ATOMS: atom_id res chain seq x y z
N MET A 1 2.67 -45.29 5.90
CA MET A 1 3.42 -44.50 6.90
C MET A 1 3.32 -43.04 6.47
N GLU A 2 2.21 -42.38 6.84
CA GLU A 2 1.87 -41.03 6.43
C GLU A 2 2.85 -40.02 7.06
N ARG A 3 3.56 -39.26 6.22
CA ARG A 3 4.30 -38.09 6.69
C ARG A 3 3.29 -37.00 6.99
N ARG A 4 3.00 -36.79 8.28
CA ARG A 4 2.35 -35.58 8.79
C ARG A 4 3.15 -34.37 8.31
N LEU A 5 2.61 -33.66 7.32
CA LEU A 5 2.99 -32.28 7.01
C LEU A 5 2.59 -31.45 8.21
N THR A 6 3.52 -31.20 9.12
CA THR A 6 3.34 -30.22 10.18
C THR A 6 3.24 -28.85 9.51
N SER A 7 2.01 -28.35 9.42
CA SER A 7 1.71 -26.94 9.20
C SER A 7 2.61 -26.12 10.12
N ARG A 8 3.64 -25.46 9.56
CA ARG A 8 4.42 -24.48 10.31
C ARG A 8 3.45 -23.38 10.73
N ASN A 9 3.16 -23.32 12.02
CA ASN A 9 2.40 -22.21 12.59
C ASN A 9 3.12 -20.91 12.23
N VAL A 10 2.45 -20.09 11.43
CA VAL A 10 2.77 -18.69 11.17
C VAL A 10 2.64 -17.97 12.52
N SER A 11 3.76 -17.79 13.24
CA SER A 11 3.84 -16.94 14.44
C SER A 11 3.87 -15.49 13.98
N LEU A 12 2.79 -14.77 14.24
CA LEU A 12 2.71 -13.32 14.06
C LEU A 12 3.13 -12.68 15.37
N ASP A 13 4.44 -12.56 15.57
CA ASP A 13 4.99 -11.88 16.73
C ASP A 13 5.00 -10.38 16.44
N TRP A 14 3.88 -9.73 16.69
CA TRP A 14 3.79 -8.27 16.78
C TRP A 14 4.54 -7.83 18.03
N VAL A 15 5.70 -7.19 17.87
CA VAL A 15 6.48 -6.71 19.02
C VAL A 15 5.83 -5.45 19.54
N GLU A 16 5.35 -5.52 20.78
CA GLU A 16 5.04 -4.37 21.62
C GLU A 16 6.28 -3.48 21.73
N ARG A 17 6.21 -2.29 21.13
CA ARG A 17 6.89 -1.12 21.68
C ARG A 17 5.92 0.04 21.61
N GLY A 18 5.36 0.36 22.77
CA GLY A 18 4.68 1.62 22.99
C GLY A 18 5.67 2.74 22.76
N ASP A 19 5.45 3.52 21.72
CA ASP A 19 5.90 4.90 21.74
C ASP A 19 5.00 5.61 22.75
N GLN A 20 5.56 6.42 23.65
CA GLN A 20 4.81 7.14 24.68
C GLN A 20 3.91 8.27 24.12
N ASN A 21 3.54 8.19 22.84
CA ASN A 21 2.57 9.05 22.18
C ASN A 21 1.46 8.21 21.55
N GLY A 22 0.39 7.99 22.32
CA GLY A 22 -1.00 7.87 21.84
C GLY A 22 -1.29 7.00 20.62
N ASP A 23 -1.60 5.73 20.89
CA ASP A 23 -2.57 4.93 20.14
C ASP A 23 -2.21 4.59 18.68
N ILE A 24 -1.23 3.71 18.50
CA ILE A 24 -1.13 2.86 17.32
C ILE A 24 -1.74 1.52 17.74
N THR A 25 -3.04 1.32 17.45
CA THR A 25 -3.84 0.07 17.54
C THR A 25 -3.23 -1.07 18.36
N SER A 26 -3.84 -1.39 19.51
CA SER A 26 -3.35 -2.44 20.40
C SER A 26 -3.06 -3.76 19.66
N THR A 27 -1.81 -4.19 19.70
CA THR A 27 -1.31 -5.46 19.14
C THR A 27 -2.21 -6.65 19.45
N HIS A 28 -2.71 -6.72 20.69
CA HIS A 28 -3.58 -7.81 21.13
C HIS A 28 -4.92 -7.83 20.38
N LEU A 29 -5.47 -6.66 20.04
CA LEU A 29 -6.71 -6.56 19.25
C LEU A 29 -6.49 -7.05 17.81
N ILE A 30 -5.39 -6.63 17.17
CA ILE A 30 -5.03 -7.09 15.82
C ILE A 30 -4.88 -8.61 15.81
N GLN A 31 -4.21 -9.18 16.81
CA GLN A 31 -4.00 -10.62 16.91
C GLN A 31 -5.32 -11.37 17.08
N ASN A 32 -6.24 -10.87 17.91
CA ASN A 32 -7.57 -11.47 18.10
C ASN A 32 -8.38 -11.45 16.80
N THR A 33 -8.41 -10.31 16.12
CA THR A 33 -9.10 -10.16 14.83
C THR A 33 -8.48 -11.07 13.79
N TYR A 34 -7.15 -11.15 13.70
CA TYR A 34 -6.47 -12.10 12.80
C TYR A 34 -6.86 -13.55 13.08
N ILE A 35 -6.89 -13.99 14.35
CA ILE A 35 -7.28 -15.36 14.71
C ILE A 35 -8.72 -15.64 14.25
N ARG A 36 -9.64 -14.69 14.47
CA ARG A 36 -11.03 -14.79 14.00
C ARG A 36 -11.10 -14.92 12.49
N LEU A 37 -10.46 -14.01 11.75
CA LEU A 37 -10.43 -14.03 10.29
C LEU A 37 -9.82 -15.32 9.76
N LYS A 38 -8.74 -15.81 10.39
CA LYS A 38 -8.08 -17.07 10.03
C LYS A 38 -9.01 -18.27 10.19
N LEU A 39 -9.74 -18.36 11.31
CA LEU A 39 -10.71 -19.42 11.53
C LEU A 39 -11.86 -19.38 10.52
N GLN A 40 -12.28 -18.18 10.11
CA GLN A 40 -13.42 -17.97 9.24
C GLN A 40 -13.11 -18.17 7.75
N TYR A 41 -11.94 -17.70 7.28
CA TYR A 41 -11.67 -17.57 5.84
C TYR A 41 -10.51 -18.45 5.34
N ALA A 42 -9.53 -18.79 6.18
CA ALA A 42 -8.26 -19.34 5.68
C ALA A 42 -8.40 -20.69 4.98
N GLU A 43 -9.23 -21.59 5.50
CA GLU A 43 -9.41 -22.93 4.91
C GLU A 43 -10.01 -22.85 3.50
N LYS A 44 -11.14 -22.15 3.36
CA LYS A 44 -11.86 -22.00 2.09
C LYS A 44 -11.01 -21.31 1.03
N LEU A 45 -10.35 -20.21 1.39
CA LEU A 45 -9.49 -19.45 0.46
C LEU A 45 -8.29 -20.28 -0.02
N ARG A 46 -7.70 -21.10 0.86
CA ARG A 46 -6.58 -21.97 0.47
C ARG A 46 -7.00 -23.16 -0.38
N GLN A 47 -8.18 -23.73 -0.12
CA GLN A 47 -8.73 -24.83 -0.93
C GLN A 47 -9.08 -24.37 -2.35
N ASN A 48 -9.57 -23.14 -2.49
CA ASN A 48 -9.95 -22.54 -3.77
C ASN A 48 -8.80 -21.76 -4.45
N TRP A 49 -7.55 -21.98 -4.05
CA TRP A 49 -6.42 -21.24 -4.59
C TRP A 49 -6.15 -21.59 -6.06
N VAL A 50 -6.10 -20.57 -6.92
CA VAL A 50 -5.95 -20.75 -8.39
C VAL A 50 -4.79 -19.97 -9.01
N GLU A 51 -4.09 -19.13 -8.24
CA GLU A 51 -2.96 -18.34 -8.75
C GLU A 51 -1.69 -19.20 -8.86
N GLN A 52 -1.08 -19.23 -10.04
CA GLN A 52 0.07 -20.11 -10.32
C GLN A 52 1.41 -19.52 -9.89
N LEU A 53 1.53 -18.18 -9.96
CA LEU A 53 2.77 -17.46 -9.68
C LEU A 53 2.90 -17.05 -8.21
N GLU A 54 1.87 -17.33 -7.42
CA GLU A 54 1.72 -16.88 -6.04
C GLU A 54 1.54 -18.07 -5.10
N SER A 55 1.96 -17.92 -3.84
CA SER A 55 1.84 -18.98 -2.84
C SER A 55 0.48 -18.93 -2.13
N PRO A 56 -0.18 -20.07 -1.88
CA PRO A 56 -1.36 -20.13 -1.02
C PRO A 56 -1.15 -19.59 0.40
N ASN A 57 0.10 -19.44 0.85
CA ASN A 57 0.41 -18.81 2.13
C ASN A 57 0.14 -17.31 2.15
N GLN A 58 0.04 -16.65 0.98
CA GLN A 58 -0.36 -15.24 0.89
C GLN A 58 -1.75 -15.00 1.50
N VAL A 59 -2.63 -16.03 1.54
CA VAL A 59 -3.91 -15.94 2.27
C VAL A 59 -3.68 -15.49 3.72
N LEU A 60 -2.65 -15.99 4.40
CA LEU A 60 -2.38 -15.64 5.79
C LEU A 60 -1.82 -14.21 5.93
N GLU A 61 -1.04 -13.75 4.95
CA GLU A 61 -0.54 -12.37 4.90
C GLU A 61 -1.69 -11.39 4.69
N GLN A 62 -2.60 -11.69 3.76
CA GLN A 62 -3.78 -10.89 3.47
C GLN A 62 -4.77 -10.85 4.65
N LEU A 63 -4.95 -11.97 5.37
CA LEU A 63 -5.74 -11.99 6.61
C LEU A 63 -5.10 -11.14 7.73
N SER A 64 -3.77 -11.15 7.84
CA SER A 64 -3.06 -10.32 8.81
C SER A 64 -3.22 -8.83 8.49
N LEU A 65 -3.15 -8.47 7.21
CA LEU A 65 -3.34 -7.10 6.76
C LEU A 65 -4.78 -6.63 6.95
N ALA A 66 -5.77 -7.47 6.62
CA ALA A 66 -7.17 -7.20 6.90
C ALA A 66 -7.43 -6.94 8.40
N ALA A 67 -6.84 -7.75 9.29
CA ALA A 67 -6.94 -7.51 10.73
C ALA A 67 -6.36 -6.16 11.15
N CYS A 68 -5.22 -5.75 10.58
CA CYS A 68 -4.62 -4.44 10.86
C CYS A 68 -5.54 -3.30 10.41
N LEU A 69 -6.10 -3.39 9.20
CA LEU A 69 -6.99 -2.38 8.65
C LEU A 69 -8.30 -2.27 9.45
N ILE A 70 -8.88 -3.40 9.86
CA ILE A 70 -10.09 -3.43 10.70
C ILE A 70 -9.86 -2.70 12.03
N GLU A 71 -8.76 -3.01 12.72
CA GLU A 71 -8.45 -2.33 13.99
C GLU A 71 -8.10 -0.85 13.80
N LEU A 72 -7.40 -0.52 12.71
CA LEU A 72 -7.11 0.86 12.34
C LEU A 72 -8.41 1.64 12.11
N TRP A 73 -9.34 1.08 11.34
CA TRP A 73 -10.62 1.74 11.06
C TRP A 73 -11.55 1.78 12.26
N ARG A 74 -11.47 0.79 13.15
CA ARG A 74 -12.16 0.84 14.45
C ARG A 74 -11.67 2.03 15.28
N SER A 75 -10.35 2.26 15.34
CA SER A 75 -9.75 3.41 16.04
C SER A 75 -10.04 4.75 15.33
N MET A 76 -9.92 4.81 14.00
CA MET A 76 -10.11 6.05 13.23
C MET A 76 -11.56 6.51 13.13
N TYR A 77 -12.48 5.57 12.91
CA TYR A 77 -13.85 5.86 12.52
C TYR A 77 -14.89 5.33 13.50
N GLY A 78 -14.51 4.47 14.47
CA GLY A 78 -15.48 3.67 15.21
C GLY A 78 -16.15 2.59 14.35
N ALA A 79 -15.59 2.28 13.18
CA ALA A 79 -16.16 1.35 12.22
C ALA A 79 -15.86 -0.11 12.62
N VAL A 80 -16.84 -0.76 13.23
CA VAL A 80 -16.78 -2.17 13.65
C VAL A 80 -17.34 -3.09 12.55
N PRO A 81 -16.71 -4.25 12.28
CA PRO A 81 -17.22 -5.22 11.31
C PRO A 81 -18.69 -5.59 11.57
N ALA A 82 -19.48 -5.75 10.50
CA ALA A 82 -20.88 -6.15 10.60
C ALA A 82 -21.05 -7.54 11.26
N THR A 83 -20.05 -8.40 11.10
CA THR A 83 -19.96 -9.74 11.71
C THR A 83 -19.81 -9.72 13.23
N GLU A 84 -19.41 -8.57 13.81
CA GLU A 84 -19.20 -8.37 15.24
C GLU A 84 -20.29 -7.49 15.89
N GLN A 85 -21.16 -6.87 15.08
CA GLN A 85 -22.24 -6.03 15.60
C GLN A 85 -23.33 -6.90 16.23
N GLU A 86 -23.63 -6.66 17.51
CA GLU A 86 -24.79 -7.26 18.14
C GLU A 86 -26.07 -6.66 17.54
N GLN A 87 -27.13 -7.48 17.38
CA GLN A 87 -28.39 -7.08 16.76
C GLN A 87 -29.07 -5.84 17.41
N SER A 88 -28.64 -5.45 18.62
CA SER A 88 -29.18 -4.32 19.38
C SER A 88 -28.33 -3.03 19.32
N SER A 89 -27.07 -3.11 18.88
CA SER A 89 -26.15 -1.97 18.82
C SER A 89 -25.87 -1.56 17.37
N LYS A 90 -26.78 -0.78 16.79
CA LYS A 90 -26.49 -0.12 15.50
C LYS A 90 -25.30 0.82 15.71
N SER A 91 -24.13 0.46 15.21
CA SER A 91 -23.03 1.41 15.08
C SER A 91 -23.53 2.61 14.28
N THR A 92 -23.45 3.80 14.88
CA THR A 92 -23.88 5.06 14.25
C THR A 92 -22.81 5.64 13.33
N ALA A 93 -21.59 5.08 13.34
CA ALA A 93 -20.48 5.58 12.55
C ALA A 93 -20.45 4.91 11.16
N LEU A 94 -20.79 5.68 10.13
CA LEU A 94 -20.81 5.23 8.74
C LEU A 94 -19.39 5.26 8.15
N PHE A 95 -18.72 4.11 8.03
CA PHE A 95 -17.42 4.04 7.35
C PHE A 95 -17.50 4.66 5.93
N PRO A 96 -16.60 5.58 5.55
CA PRO A 96 -16.69 6.32 4.28
C PRO A 96 -16.46 5.45 3.03
N GLY A 97 -15.87 4.27 3.22
CA GLY A 97 -15.54 3.34 2.15
C GLY A 97 -14.04 3.29 1.85
N PHE A 98 -13.61 2.23 1.18
CA PHE A 98 -12.21 2.04 0.80
C PHE A 98 -12.03 1.77 -0.69
N VAL A 99 -10.82 2.02 -1.19
CA VAL A 99 -10.35 1.53 -2.48
C VAL A 99 -9.02 0.81 -2.30
N ASP A 100 -8.87 -0.37 -2.88
CA ASP A 100 -7.62 -1.13 -2.90
C ASP A 100 -7.00 -1.06 -4.28
N LEU A 101 -5.82 -0.46 -4.38
CA LEU A 101 -5.11 -0.20 -5.62
C LEU A 101 -4.08 -1.27 -5.89
N ALA A 102 -4.09 -1.80 -7.12
CA ALA A 102 -3.36 -3.00 -7.48
C ALA A 102 -3.74 -4.17 -6.56
N CYS A 103 -5.05 -4.40 -6.40
CA CYS A 103 -5.60 -5.37 -5.44
C CYS A 103 -5.25 -6.84 -5.75
N GLY A 104 -4.62 -7.11 -6.90
CA GLY A 104 -4.09 -8.42 -7.27
C GLY A 104 -5.16 -9.51 -7.22
N ASN A 105 -4.87 -10.59 -6.50
CA ASN A 105 -5.79 -11.71 -6.34
C ASN A 105 -7.13 -11.33 -5.66
N GLY A 106 -7.28 -10.13 -5.11
CA GLY A 106 -8.54 -9.59 -4.60
C GLY A 106 -8.96 -10.16 -3.25
N ILE A 107 -8.11 -10.94 -2.57
CA ILE A 107 -8.44 -11.58 -1.28
C ILE A 107 -8.70 -10.53 -0.20
N LEU A 108 -7.92 -9.45 -0.14
CA LEU A 108 -8.11 -8.38 0.83
C LEU A 108 -9.50 -7.75 0.68
N VAL A 109 -9.83 -7.36 -0.55
CA VAL A 109 -11.14 -6.78 -0.91
C VAL A 109 -12.27 -7.74 -0.56
N TYR A 110 -12.14 -9.03 -0.91
CA TYR A 110 -13.10 -10.07 -0.53
C TYR A 110 -13.32 -10.09 0.99
N ILE A 111 -12.25 -10.18 1.80
CA ILE A 111 -12.38 -10.24 3.27
C ILE A 111 -13.09 -8.99 3.79
N LEU A 112 -12.67 -7.79 3.37
CA LEU A 112 -13.23 -6.54 3.88
C LEU A 112 -14.71 -6.36 3.50
N LEU A 113 -15.11 -6.74 2.28
CA LEU A 113 -16.52 -6.74 1.85
C LEU A 113 -17.35 -7.73 2.69
N MET A 114 -16.83 -8.95 2.91
CA MET A 114 -17.52 -9.97 3.72
C MET A 114 -17.63 -9.57 5.20
N GLU A 115 -16.73 -8.72 5.70
CA GLU A 115 -16.79 -8.11 7.03
C GLU A 115 -17.73 -6.89 7.10
N GLY A 116 -18.34 -6.49 5.98
CA GLY A 116 -19.35 -5.44 5.89
C GLY A 116 -18.82 -4.04 5.58
N TYR A 117 -17.55 -3.91 5.17
CA TYR A 117 -16.99 -2.63 4.72
C TYR A 117 -17.30 -2.42 3.24
N ASN A 118 -17.84 -1.25 2.87
CA ASN A 118 -18.06 -0.91 1.47
C ASN A 118 -16.74 -0.49 0.81
N GLY A 119 -16.46 -0.96 -0.39
CA GLY A 119 -15.26 -0.55 -1.13
C GLY A 119 -15.15 -1.15 -2.52
N LEU A 120 -14.03 -0.86 -3.17
CA LEU A 120 -13.69 -1.34 -4.52
C LEU A 120 -12.23 -1.82 -4.57
N GLY A 121 -11.96 -2.83 -5.38
CA GLY A 121 -10.62 -3.22 -5.77
C GLY A 121 -10.35 -2.87 -7.22
N PHE A 122 -9.20 -2.25 -7.51
CA PHE A 122 -8.74 -1.99 -8.87
C PHE A 122 -7.45 -2.75 -9.14
N ASP A 123 -7.40 -3.46 -10.26
CA ASP A 123 -6.17 -4.06 -10.76
C ASP A 123 -6.05 -3.82 -12.28
N ALA A 124 -4.81 -3.71 -12.78
CA ALA A 124 -4.56 -3.56 -14.21
C ALA A 124 -4.94 -4.82 -15.01
N CYS A 125 -5.04 -5.98 -14.36
CA CYS A 125 -5.38 -7.26 -14.97
C CYS A 125 -6.46 -7.97 -14.16
N ARG A 126 -7.45 -8.56 -14.83
CA ARG A 126 -8.38 -9.47 -14.15
C ARG A 126 -7.67 -10.76 -13.73
N ARG A 127 -7.67 -11.04 -12.43
CA ARG A 127 -7.05 -12.25 -11.86
C ARG A 127 -7.99 -13.43 -11.83
N LYS A 128 -7.44 -14.65 -11.93
CA LYS A 128 -8.20 -15.91 -11.93
C LYS A 128 -8.97 -16.11 -10.63
N SER A 129 -8.39 -15.68 -9.50
CA SER A 129 -9.02 -15.77 -8.17
C SER A 129 -10.37 -15.07 -8.10
N TRP A 130 -10.59 -14.03 -8.89
CA TRP A 130 -11.84 -13.27 -8.85
C TRP A 130 -13.04 -14.14 -9.18
N GLU A 131 -12.90 -15.10 -10.09
CA GLU A 131 -13.97 -16.03 -10.49
C GLU A 131 -14.38 -16.99 -9.36
N THR A 132 -13.53 -17.15 -8.33
CA THR A 132 -13.79 -18.02 -7.19
C THR A 132 -14.60 -17.33 -6.08
N PHE A 133 -14.74 -16.01 -6.13
CA PHE A 133 -15.48 -15.23 -5.14
C PHE A 133 -16.98 -15.18 -5.45
N PRO A 134 -17.85 -14.92 -4.43
CA PRO A 134 -19.28 -14.68 -4.66
C PRO A 134 -19.51 -13.56 -5.68
N THR A 135 -20.59 -13.67 -6.47
CA THR A 135 -20.92 -12.70 -7.54
C THR A 135 -20.97 -11.27 -7.03
N GLU A 136 -21.54 -11.05 -5.84
CA GLU A 136 -21.58 -9.75 -5.17
C GLU A 136 -20.19 -9.15 -4.95
N VAL A 137 -19.16 -9.96 -4.64
CA VAL A 137 -17.78 -9.48 -4.49
C VAL A 137 -17.14 -9.19 -5.86
N GLN A 138 -17.42 -10.03 -6.86
CA GLN A 138 -16.88 -9.85 -8.21
C GLN A 138 -17.32 -8.51 -8.82
N GLU A 139 -18.50 -8.02 -8.46
CA GLU A 139 -19.00 -6.70 -8.89
C GLU A 139 -18.20 -5.52 -8.32
N PHE A 140 -17.43 -5.71 -7.25
CA PHE A 140 -16.58 -4.67 -6.64
C PHE A 140 -15.10 -4.79 -7.03
N LEU A 141 -14.73 -5.79 -7.83
CA LEU A 141 -13.39 -5.94 -8.40
C LEU A 141 -13.38 -5.47 -9.86
N LYS A 142 -12.55 -4.47 -10.16
CA LYS A 142 -12.55 -3.75 -11.44
C LYS A 142 -11.19 -3.86 -12.11
N GLU A 143 -11.19 -4.40 -13.32
CA GLU A 143 -10.01 -4.39 -14.18
C GLU A 143 -9.88 -3.01 -14.83
N ARG A 144 -9.00 -2.17 -14.28
CA ARG A 144 -8.73 -0.81 -14.77
C ARG A 144 -7.28 -0.43 -14.53
N ILE A 145 -6.69 0.25 -15.50
CA ILE A 145 -5.32 0.76 -15.37
C ILE A 145 -5.35 2.12 -14.65
N PHE A 146 -4.54 2.25 -13.61
CA PHE A 146 -4.29 3.56 -13.01
C PHE A 146 -3.36 4.39 -13.90
N ILE A 147 -3.81 5.58 -14.28
CA ILE A 147 -2.95 6.62 -14.88
C ILE A 147 -3.00 7.84 -13.95
N PRO A 148 -1.88 8.25 -13.34
CA PRO A 148 -1.86 9.46 -12.53
C PRO A 148 -2.39 10.66 -13.31
N ARG A 149 -3.23 11.50 -12.69
CA ARG A 149 -3.81 12.67 -13.35
C ARG A 149 -2.79 13.59 -14.06
N PRO A 150 -1.61 13.91 -13.48
CA PRO A 150 -0.59 14.68 -14.19
C PRO A 150 -0.06 14.02 -15.47
N PHE A 151 -0.14 12.69 -15.57
CA PHE A 151 0.18 11.96 -16.80
C PHE A 151 -0.99 11.95 -17.77
N ALA A 152 -2.22 11.74 -17.29
CA ALA A 152 -3.41 11.80 -18.12
C ALA A 152 -3.57 13.17 -18.81
N ASP A 153 -3.28 14.26 -18.10
CA ASP A 153 -3.41 15.63 -18.61
C ASP A 153 -2.45 15.95 -19.77
N VAL A 154 -1.34 15.23 -19.89
CA VAL A 154 -0.33 15.41 -20.95
C VAL A 154 -0.39 14.35 -22.05
N LEU A 155 -1.33 13.41 -21.95
CA LEU A 155 -1.52 12.36 -22.94
C LEU A 155 -2.61 12.77 -23.94
N ASP A 156 -2.23 12.99 -25.20
CA ASP A 156 -3.14 13.46 -26.25
C ASP A 156 -4.18 12.40 -26.70
N GLN A 157 -4.00 11.13 -26.32
CA GLN A 157 -4.80 10.01 -26.82
C GLN A 157 -5.20 9.04 -25.71
N GLY A 158 -6.46 8.56 -25.77
CA GLY A 158 -6.92 7.47 -24.93
C GLY A 158 -6.14 6.17 -25.20
N ILE A 159 -5.85 5.40 -24.14
CA ILE A 159 -4.97 4.22 -24.25
C ILE A 159 -5.68 2.93 -24.73
N GLY A 160 -6.98 3.01 -25.05
CA GLY A 160 -7.77 1.91 -25.61
C GLY A 160 -8.25 0.86 -24.60
N VAL A 161 -8.09 1.14 -23.30
CA VAL A 161 -8.51 0.27 -22.18
C VAL A 161 -9.17 1.13 -21.09
N GLU A 162 -9.95 0.53 -20.20
CA GLU A 162 -10.53 1.26 -19.07
C GLU A 162 -9.42 1.75 -18.12
N ILE A 163 -9.49 3.04 -17.77
CA ILE A 163 -8.56 3.68 -16.84
C ILE A 163 -9.29 4.31 -15.68
N HIS A 164 -8.53 4.62 -14.63
CA HIS A 164 -8.94 5.56 -13.59
C HIS A 164 -7.76 6.45 -13.19
N THR A 165 -8.07 7.68 -12.79
CA THR A 165 -7.09 8.74 -12.45
C THR A 165 -6.96 8.97 -10.95
N GLY A 166 -7.68 8.18 -10.15
CA GLY A 166 -7.68 8.29 -8.70
C GLY A 166 -8.64 9.34 -8.14
N ASP A 167 -9.61 9.80 -8.93
CA ASP A 167 -10.67 10.69 -8.47
C ASP A 167 -11.69 9.88 -7.64
N PHE A 168 -11.46 9.82 -6.33
CA PHE A 168 -12.31 9.10 -5.38
C PHE A 168 -13.17 10.08 -4.57
N PRO A 169 -14.33 9.63 -4.05
CA PRO A 169 -15.13 10.44 -3.14
C PRO A 169 -14.35 10.92 -1.92
N ASP A 170 -14.77 12.04 -1.35
CA ASP A 170 -14.15 12.58 -0.14
C ASP A 170 -14.12 11.54 0.99
N ASN A 171 -13.01 11.53 1.73
CA ASN A 171 -12.73 10.62 2.87
C ASN A 171 -12.60 9.12 2.51
N THR A 172 -12.61 8.75 1.24
CA THR A 172 -12.30 7.37 0.82
C THR A 172 -10.93 6.96 1.34
N PHE A 173 -10.84 5.79 1.98
CA PHE A 173 -9.58 5.23 2.47
C PHE A 173 -8.86 4.46 1.36
N ILE A 174 -7.65 4.88 1.01
CA ILE A 174 -6.86 4.22 -0.04
C ILE A 174 -5.98 3.13 0.58
N ILE A 175 -6.04 1.93 0.02
CA ILE A 175 -5.11 0.83 0.32
C ILE A 175 -4.20 0.67 -0.90
N SER A 176 -2.91 0.51 -0.62
CA SER A 176 -1.86 0.31 -1.62
C SER A 176 -0.91 -0.76 -1.07
N ASP A 177 -1.41 -2.00 -1.01
CA ASP A 177 -0.67 -3.15 -0.51
C ASP A 177 0.23 -3.73 -1.61
N HIS A 178 1.56 -3.62 -1.44
CA HIS A 178 2.53 -4.11 -2.41
C HIS A 178 2.26 -3.61 -3.85
N ALA A 179 1.77 -2.38 -3.99
CA ALA A 179 1.25 -1.83 -5.24
C ALA A 179 2.33 -1.33 -6.23
N ASP A 180 3.53 -1.93 -6.20
CA ASP A 180 4.67 -1.62 -7.07
C ASP A 180 4.89 -0.11 -7.30
N GLU A 181 4.66 0.37 -8.53
CA GLU A 181 4.87 1.75 -8.93
C GLU A 181 3.94 2.76 -8.24
N LEU A 182 2.85 2.30 -7.64
CA LEU A 182 1.87 3.17 -7.00
C LEU A 182 2.36 3.68 -5.64
N THR A 183 3.35 3.03 -5.02
CA THR A 183 3.84 3.35 -3.67
C THR A 183 4.10 4.84 -3.46
N VAL A 184 4.86 5.48 -4.36
CA VAL A 184 5.19 6.92 -4.27
C VAL A 184 4.05 7.80 -4.79
N TRP A 185 3.23 7.28 -5.70
CA TRP A 185 2.05 7.97 -6.21
C TRP A 185 0.92 8.08 -5.19
N THR A 186 0.78 7.14 -4.25
CA THR A 186 -0.33 7.10 -3.29
C THR A 186 -0.53 8.40 -2.50
N PRO A 187 0.49 9.02 -1.85
CA PRO A 187 0.30 10.30 -1.19
C PRO A 187 -0.05 11.44 -2.17
N ILE A 188 0.52 11.44 -3.37
CA ILE A 188 0.23 12.44 -4.41
C ILE A 188 -1.23 12.32 -4.87
N MET A 189 -1.68 11.11 -5.16
CA MET A 189 -3.05 10.81 -5.57
C MET A 189 -4.06 11.14 -4.46
N ALA A 190 -3.75 10.80 -3.21
CA ALA A 190 -4.59 11.17 -2.07
C ALA A 190 -4.80 12.69 -1.97
N ALA A 191 -3.74 13.47 -2.21
CA ALA A 191 -3.81 14.93 -2.22
C ALA A 191 -4.47 15.50 -3.49
N LEU A 192 -4.23 14.91 -4.66
CA LEU A 192 -4.91 15.30 -5.91
C LEU A 192 -6.42 15.09 -5.85
N SER A 193 -6.86 13.97 -5.24
CA SER A 193 -8.28 13.64 -5.13
C SER A 193 -9.04 14.63 -4.24
N SER A 194 -8.40 15.18 -3.21
CA SER A 194 -8.99 16.19 -2.35
C SER A 194 -7.92 17.16 -1.82
N PRO A 195 -7.55 18.21 -2.58
CA PRO A 195 -6.40 19.07 -2.25
C PRO A 195 -6.51 19.83 -0.93
N SER A 196 -7.73 20.19 -0.54
CA SER A 196 -7.97 20.87 0.75
C SER A 196 -8.03 19.90 1.94
N SER A 197 -8.11 18.59 1.66
CA SER A 197 -8.29 17.55 2.66
C SER A 197 -7.83 16.18 2.10
N PRO A 198 -6.52 15.97 1.93
CA PRO A 198 -6.01 14.76 1.30
C PRO A 198 -6.57 13.47 1.91
N LEU A 199 -6.86 12.50 1.06
CA LEU A 199 -7.48 11.25 1.48
C LEU A 199 -6.60 10.46 2.47
N PRO A 200 -7.18 9.72 3.44
CA PRO A 200 -6.41 8.81 4.25
C PRO A 200 -5.95 7.61 3.42
N PHE A 201 -4.76 7.09 3.73
CA PHE A 201 -4.22 5.94 3.01
C PHE A 201 -3.41 4.99 3.90
N PHE A 202 -3.21 3.78 3.41
CA PHE A 202 -2.34 2.75 3.96
C PHE A 202 -1.49 2.15 2.84
N VAL A 203 -0.17 2.27 2.93
CA VAL A 203 0.77 1.80 1.90
C VAL A 203 1.73 0.78 2.51
N VAL A 204 1.88 -0.38 1.85
CA VAL A 204 2.95 -1.34 2.16
C VAL A 204 3.96 -1.33 1.00
N PRO A 205 5.12 -0.68 1.16
CA PRO A 205 6.13 -0.60 0.09
C PRO A 205 6.74 -1.98 -0.21
N CYS A 206 6.90 -2.32 -1.49
CA CYS A 206 7.45 -3.62 -1.93
C CYS A 206 8.57 -3.50 -2.99
N CYS A 207 8.32 -2.74 -4.06
CA CYS A 207 9.18 -2.64 -5.23
C CYS A 207 9.57 -1.18 -5.47
N SER A 208 10.87 -0.92 -5.54
CA SER A 208 11.38 0.44 -5.71
C SER A 208 11.36 0.87 -7.17
N ARG A 209 10.48 1.84 -7.46
CA ARG A 209 10.20 2.34 -8.81
C ARG A 209 10.18 3.87 -8.83
N SER A 210 10.51 4.47 -9.97
CA SER A 210 10.36 5.91 -10.19
C SER A 210 8.88 6.30 -10.39
N LEU A 211 8.55 7.60 -10.44
CA LEU A 211 7.22 8.05 -10.82
C LEU A 211 6.83 7.65 -12.26
N ALA A 212 7.81 7.52 -13.18
CA ALA A 212 7.59 6.97 -14.52
C ALA A 212 7.39 5.44 -14.52
N GLY A 213 7.58 4.80 -13.37
CA GLY A 213 7.44 3.37 -13.20
C GLY A 213 8.63 2.55 -13.68
N SER A 214 9.81 3.16 -13.89
CA SER A 214 11.05 2.42 -14.18
C SER A 214 11.68 1.91 -12.86
N SER A 215 12.51 0.86 -12.94
CA SER A 215 13.23 0.37 -11.76
C SER A 215 14.16 1.47 -11.26
N TYR A 216 14.05 1.83 -9.99
CA TYR A 216 14.82 2.95 -9.45
C TYR A 216 15.21 2.68 -8.01
N ARG A 217 16.45 2.99 -7.64
CA ARG A 217 16.93 2.86 -6.26
C ARG A 217 17.02 4.24 -5.64
N TYR A 218 16.15 4.52 -4.68
CA TYR A 218 16.23 5.75 -3.91
C TYR A 218 17.47 5.71 -3.00
N PRO A 219 18.16 6.84 -2.83
CA PRO A 219 19.28 6.93 -1.91
C PRO A 219 18.77 6.73 -0.46
N PRO A 220 19.59 6.12 0.42
CA PRO A 220 19.24 6.01 1.82
C PRO A 220 19.10 7.41 2.44
N PRO A 221 18.19 7.59 3.42
CA PRO A 221 18.04 8.86 4.11
C PRO A 221 19.36 9.28 4.76
N LYS A 222 19.76 10.55 4.60
CA LYS A 222 20.98 11.11 5.19
C LYS A 222 20.85 11.01 6.72
N GLY A 223 21.72 10.24 7.36
CA GLY A 223 21.66 9.97 8.79
C GLY A 223 21.84 11.24 9.64
N ALA A 224 21.20 11.27 10.81
CA ALA A 224 21.33 12.31 11.84
C ALA A 224 22.70 12.33 12.55
N ASN A 225 23.76 11.80 11.92
CA ASN A 225 25.13 11.95 12.36
C ASN A 225 25.87 12.71 11.25
N GLY A 226 26.11 13.99 11.50
CA GLY A 226 26.90 14.82 10.61
C GLY A 226 28.33 14.30 10.54
N ASP A 227 28.71 13.81 9.37
CA ASP A 227 30.08 13.90 8.87
C ASP A 227 30.01 14.41 7.42
N PRO A 228 30.45 15.66 7.15
CA PRO A 228 30.51 16.21 5.80
C PRO A 228 31.83 15.77 5.15
N ALA A 229 31.91 14.52 4.68
CA ALA A 229 33.04 14.10 3.85
C ALA A 229 32.63 12.94 2.93
N GLY A 230 32.35 13.28 1.68
CA GLY A 230 32.16 12.32 0.61
C GLY A 230 31.20 12.86 -0.44
N LYS A 231 31.72 13.56 -1.44
CA LYS A 231 31.07 13.56 -2.76
C LYS A 231 31.05 12.09 -3.20
N VAL A 232 29.93 11.42 -2.99
CA VAL A 232 29.67 10.14 -3.65
C VAL A 232 29.11 10.53 -5.00
N ASP A 233 29.91 10.34 -6.05
CA ASP A 233 29.41 10.37 -7.42
C ASP A 233 28.15 9.49 -7.50
N ASP A 234 27.08 10.04 -8.07
CA ASP A 234 25.76 9.41 -8.21
C ASP A 234 25.78 8.11 -9.04
N ASP A 235 26.93 7.74 -9.64
CA ASP A 235 27.06 6.64 -10.60
C ASP A 235 27.58 5.31 -10.03
N ALA A 236 27.78 5.18 -8.72
CA ALA A 236 28.28 3.92 -8.15
C ALA A 236 27.65 3.56 -6.78
N ILE A 237 26.33 3.40 -6.73
CA ILE A 237 25.71 2.58 -5.68
C ILE A 237 25.87 1.11 -6.09
N GLU A 238 27.08 0.60 -5.88
CA GLU A 238 27.44 -0.80 -6.12
C GLU A 238 26.63 -1.71 -5.17
N GLN A 239 25.91 -2.66 -5.76
CA GLN A 239 24.92 -3.49 -5.08
C GLN A 239 25.53 -4.81 -4.64
N ASN A 240 25.02 -5.37 -3.54
CA ASN A 240 25.26 -6.74 -3.11
C ASN A 240 26.75 -7.07 -2.93
N LEU A 241 27.31 -6.69 -1.77
CA LEU A 241 28.37 -7.49 -1.19
C LEU A 241 27.80 -8.87 -0.80
N GLN A 242 27.53 -9.75 -1.77
CA GLN A 242 27.70 -11.16 -1.48
C GLN A 242 29.17 -11.30 -1.11
N PRO A 243 29.52 -11.72 0.12
CA PRO A 243 30.91 -11.96 0.44
C PRO A 243 31.42 -13.00 -0.57
N ALA A 244 32.40 -12.61 -1.39
CA ALA A 244 33.02 -13.47 -2.40
C ALA A 244 33.55 -14.79 -1.80
N SER A 245 33.67 -14.87 -0.48
CA SER A 245 34.11 -16.04 0.27
C SER A 245 33.06 -17.13 0.50
N GLY A 246 31.76 -16.90 0.18
CA GLY A 246 30.71 -17.90 0.45
C GLY A 246 30.55 -18.24 1.94
N ASP A 247 31.00 -17.37 2.85
CA ASP A 247 30.93 -17.62 4.30
C ASP A 247 29.47 -17.62 4.78
N LEU A 248 28.97 -18.81 5.08
CA LEU A 248 27.63 -19.04 5.60
C LEU A 248 27.36 -18.26 6.89
N ARG A 249 28.38 -17.93 7.69
CA ARG A 249 28.22 -17.15 8.92
C ARG A 249 27.94 -15.68 8.60
N ALA A 250 28.68 -15.09 7.67
CA ALA A 250 28.47 -13.71 7.22
C ALA A 250 27.08 -13.55 6.57
N LEU A 251 26.69 -14.49 5.70
CA LEU A 251 25.36 -14.49 5.07
C LEU A 251 24.22 -14.61 6.10
N ARG A 252 24.40 -15.42 7.15
CA ARG A 252 23.44 -15.50 8.26
C ARG A 252 23.36 -14.21 9.05
N ALA A 253 24.49 -13.55 9.31
CA ALA A 253 24.51 -12.27 10.01
C ALA A 253 23.80 -11.17 9.21
N MET A 254 24.05 -11.08 7.90
CA MET A 254 23.34 -10.15 7.01
C MET A 254 21.82 -10.40 7.01
N LYS A 255 21.40 -11.66 6.87
CA LYS A 255 19.98 -12.04 6.91
C LYS A 255 19.32 -11.84 8.28
N MET A 256 20.10 -11.82 9.35
CA MET A 256 19.61 -11.44 10.69
C MET A 256 19.48 -9.93 10.82
N GLU A 257 20.43 -9.15 10.29
CA GLU A 257 20.39 -7.69 10.30
C GLU A 257 19.21 -7.16 9.48
N GLU A 258 18.92 -7.73 8.31
CA GLU A 258 17.74 -7.43 7.49
C GLU A 258 16.42 -7.63 8.23
N LYS A 259 16.41 -8.50 9.27
CA LYS A 259 15.27 -8.74 10.15
C LYS A 259 15.25 -7.81 11.37
N THR A 260 16.03 -6.74 11.36
CA THR A 260 15.97 -5.67 12.35
C THR A 260 15.35 -4.42 11.72
N GLU A 261 14.77 -3.56 12.54
CA GLU A 261 14.25 -2.26 12.09
C GLU A 261 15.34 -1.43 11.40
N ARG A 262 16.57 -1.50 11.91
CA ARG A 262 17.74 -0.80 11.34
C ARG A 262 18.11 -1.33 9.96
N GLY A 263 18.21 -2.66 9.82
CA GLY A 263 18.49 -3.28 8.53
C GLY A 263 17.40 -3.00 7.51
N PHE A 264 16.13 -3.01 7.92
CA PHE A 264 15.03 -2.63 7.05
C PHE A 264 15.15 -1.17 6.58
N LEU A 265 15.42 -0.22 7.50
CA LEU A 265 15.55 1.20 7.15
C LEU A 265 16.72 1.47 6.18
N ASN A 266 17.78 0.68 6.24
CA ASN A 266 18.91 0.75 5.32
C ASN A 266 18.70 -0.04 4.01
N SER A 267 17.57 -0.73 3.87
CA SER A 267 17.26 -1.51 2.66
C SER A 267 16.71 -0.63 1.53
N MET A 268 16.59 -1.22 0.34
CA MET A 268 15.89 -0.59 -0.80
C MET A 268 14.46 -0.19 -0.43
N ILE A 269 13.74 -1.06 0.29
CA ILE A 269 12.36 -0.81 0.71
C ILE A 269 12.32 0.31 1.76
N GLY A 270 13.29 0.34 2.68
CA GLY A 270 13.45 1.44 3.65
C GLY A 270 13.68 2.79 2.99
N SER A 271 14.51 2.83 1.93
CA SER A 271 14.75 4.05 1.15
C SER A 271 13.52 4.49 0.36
N LEU A 272 12.76 3.55 -0.21
CA LEU A 272 11.47 3.81 -0.85
C LEU A 272 10.44 4.37 0.14
N ALA A 273 10.35 3.79 1.34
CA ALA A 273 9.47 4.28 2.39
C ALA A 273 9.84 5.71 2.81
N ALA A 274 11.14 5.97 3.04
CA ALA A 274 11.65 7.31 3.37
C ALA A 274 11.35 8.33 2.26
N LYS A 275 11.51 7.95 0.99
CA LYS A 275 11.14 8.80 -0.14
C LYS A 275 9.65 9.11 -0.16
N THR A 276 8.82 8.10 0.04
CA THR A 276 7.35 8.25 0.03
C THR A 276 6.89 9.19 1.15
N MET A 277 7.45 9.06 2.35
CA MET A 277 7.21 9.98 3.47
C MET A 277 7.67 11.40 3.17
N SER A 278 8.87 11.57 2.59
CA SER A 278 9.42 12.89 2.24
C SER A 278 8.55 13.61 1.20
N ILE A 279 8.05 12.90 0.18
CA ILE A 279 7.11 13.48 -0.81
C ILE A 279 5.81 13.87 -0.14
N ALA A 280 5.27 13.02 0.74
CA ALA A 280 4.03 13.32 1.47
C ALA A 280 4.18 14.58 2.33
N GLU A 281 5.28 14.71 3.08
CA GLU A 281 5.56 15.89 3.92
C GLU A 281 5.65 17.17 3.07
N GLU A 282 6.33 17.13 1.92
CA GLU A 282 6.46 18.27 1.00
C GLU A 282 5.10 18.79 0.53
N ILE A 283 4.19 17.89 0.16
CA ILE A 283 2.83 18.22 -0.30
C ILE A 283 1.84 18.46 0.87
N GLY A 284 2.31 18.43 2.13
CA GLY A 284 1.51 18.75 3.31
C GLY A 284 0.60 17.61 3.81
N VAL A 285 0.96 16.37 3.49
CA VAL A 285 0.29 15.15 3.96
C VAL A 285 1.06 14.60 5.16
N ASP A 286 0.37 14.41 6.28
CA ASP A 286 0.93 13.79 7.48
C ASP A 286 1.03 12.27 7.28
N VAL A 287 2.18 11.68 7.65
CA VAL A 287 2.42 10.24 7.49
C VAL A 287 3.02 9.64 8.76
N GLU A 288 2.30 8.66 9.30
CA GLU A 288 2.77 7.81 10.38
C GLU A 288 3.29 6.49 9.81
N LYS A 289 4.13 5.77 10.56
CA LYS A 289 4.62 4.45 10.17
C LYS A 289 4.24 3.41 11.21
N ILE A 290 3.91 2.21 10.75
CA ILE A 290 3.69 1.04 11.61
C ILE A 290 4.55 -0.11 11.13
N TRP A 291 5.06 -0.92 12.06
CA TRP A 291 5.84 -2.10 11.71
C TRP A 291 4.91 -3.30 11.55
N LEU A 292 4.92 -3.92 10.37
CA LEU A 292 4.21 -5.16 10.09
C LEU A 292 5.17 -6.34 10.27
N ARG A 293 4.89 -7.24 11.22
CA ARG A 293 5.73 -8.42 11.46
C ARG A 293 5.01 -9.67 10.98
N THR A 294 5.47 -10.23 9.88
CA THR A 294 5.03 -11.55 9.40
C THR A 294 6.09 -12.60 9.75
N PRO A 295 5.76 -13.90 9.82
CA PRO A 295 6.75 -14.89 10.20
C PRO A 295 7.88 -14.95 9.16
N GLY A 296 9.05 -14.47 9.56
CA GLY A 296 10.27 -14.51 8.76
C GLY A 296 10.65 -13.20 8.08
N ALA A 297 9.81 -12.16 8.14
CA ALA A 297 10.09 -10.85 7.55
C ALA A 297 9.62 -9.70 8.46
N ILE A 298 10.33 -8.57 8.38
CA ILE A 298 9.86 -7.29 8.91
C ILE A 298 9.49 -6.42 7.71
N ASN A 299 8.26 -5.92 7.73
CA ASN A 299 7.77 -4.93 6.78
C ASN A 299 7.34 -3.67 7.53
N MET A 300 7.09 -2.61 6.79
CA MET A 300 6.58 -1.34 7.31
C MET A 300 5.38 -0.93 6.46
N ALA A 301 4.36 -0.39 7.11
CA ALA A 301 3.31 0.33 6.44
C ALA A 301 3.36 1.81 6.78
N LEU A 302 2.97 2.64 5.81
CA LEU A 302 2.82 4.08 5.94
C LEU A 302 1.33 4.42 5.99
N ILE A 303 0.92 5.20 6.98
CA ILE A 303 -0.47 5.61 7.18
C ILE A 303 -0.58 7.12 7.00
N GLY A 304 -1.29 7.54 5.97
CA GLY A 304 -1.49 8.96 5.66
C GLY A 304 -2.72 9.55 6.32
N ASN A 305 -2.60 10.79 6.80
CA ASN A 305 -3.68 11.63 7.32
C ASN A 305 -4.52 11.03 8.46
N ARG A 306 -4.00 10.01 9.17
CA ARG A 306 -4.76 9.30 10.22
C ARG A 306 -5.23 10.25 11.31
N GLN A 307 -4.33 11.03 11.91
CA GLN A 307 -4.68 11.93 13.04
C GLN A 307 -5.73 12.97 12.65
N GLN A 308 -5.59 13.56 11.45
CA GLN A 308 -6.53 14.56 10.96
C GLN A 308 -7.92 13.96 10.76
N VAL A 309 -7.99 12.76 10.17
CA VAL A 309 -9.25 12.04 9.94
C VAL A 309 -9.88 11.60 11.26
N THR A 310 -9.11 11.00 12.18
CA THR A 310 -9.60 10.59 13.51
C THR A 310 -10.22 11.75 14.27
N ARG A 311 -9.55 12.93 14.29
CA ARG A 311 -10.10 14.13 14.94
C ARG A 311 -11.41 14.56 14.32
N ARG A 312 -11.49 14.68 12.99
CA ARG A 312 -12.72 15.08 12.29
C ARG A 312 -13.88 14.13 12.57
N TRP A 313 -13.59 12.84 12.59
CA TRP A 313 -14.60 11.81 12.80
C TRP A 313 -15.08 11.74 14.25
N THR A 314 -14.18 11.95 15.21
CA THR A 314 -14.51 12.00 16.65
C THR A 314 -15.29 13.27 17.00
N GLU A 315 -14.95 14.40 16.37
CA GLU A 315 -15.51 15.72 16.67
C GLU A 315 -16.76 16.07 15.83
N ASN A 316 -17.23 15.18 14.93
CA ASN A 316 -18.33 15.43 13.98
C ASN A 316 -18.20 16.75 13.21
N LEU A 317 -16.96 17.16 12.88
CA LEU A 317 -16.71 18.43 12.22
C LEU A 317 -17.15 18.35 10.75
N THR A 318 -18.34 18.87 10.44
CA THR A 318 -18.75 19.10 9.06
C THR A 318 -17.79 20.08 8.36
N PRO A 319 -17.40 19.84 7.10
CA PRO A 319 -16.56 20.77 6.36
C PRO A 319 -17.28 22.12 6.25
N ARG A 320 -16.79 23.15 6.96
CA ARG A 320 -17.15 24.54 6.61
C ARG A 320 -16.38 24.90 5.35
N ASP A 321 -17.09 25.19 4.27
CA ASP A 321 -16.51 25.77 3.06
C ASP A 321 -16.16 27.24 3.33
N SER A 322 -14.87 27.52 3.44
CA SER A 322 -14.35 28.88 3.54
C SER A 322 -13.38 29.13 2.39
N GLN A 323 -13.28 30.39 1.93
CA GLN A 323 -12.28 30.81 0.93
C GLN A 323 -10.85 30.39 1.31
N THR A 324 -10.57 30.25 2.61
CA THR A 324 -9.31 29.75 3.15
C THR A 324 -8.98 28.33 2.67
N LYS A 325 -9.97 27.44 2.50
CA LYS A 325 -9.74 26.06 2.01
C LYS A 325 -9.35 26.02 0.54
N ARG A 326 -9.91 26.91 -0.29
CA ARG A 326 -9.58 26.99 -1.72
C ARG A 326 -8.13 27.41 -1.92
N GLY A 327 -7.67 28.45 -1.20
CA GLY A 327 -6.27 28.87 -1.24
C GLY A 327 -5.28 27.82 -0.73
N GLN A 328 -5.68 27.01 0.27
CA GLN A 328 -4.89 25.86 0.71
C GLN A 328 -4.82 24.76 -0.36
N GLY A 329 -5.93 24.46 -1.03
CA GLY A 329 -5.97 23.50 -2.12
C GLY A 329 -5.06 23.88 -3.28
N ASP A 330 -5.10 25.15 -3.72
CA ASP A 330 -4.24 25.65 -4.80
C ASP A 330 -2.75 25.56 -4.44
N ALA A 331 -2.37 25.84 -3.19
CA ALA A 331 -1.00 25.70 -2.71
C ALA A 331 -0.52 24.23 -2.72
N VAL A 332 -1.39 23.29 -2.34
CA VAL A 332 -1.11 21.85 -2.40
C VAL A 332 -0.94 21.40 -3.85
N LEU A 333 -1.80 21.85 -4.77
CA LEU A 333 -1.69 21.54 -6.19
C LEU A 333 -0.37 22.04 -6.79
N ASN A 334 0.07 23.27 -6.45
CA ASN A 334 1.35 23.79 -6.92
C ASN A 334 2.54 22.95 -6.42
N LYS A 335 2.54 22.57 -5.14
CA LYS A 335 3.56 21.67 -4.57
C LYS A 335 3.58 20.32 -5.27
N ILE A 336 2.41 19.76 -5.58
CA ILE A 336 2.30 18.50 -6.32
C ILE A 336 2.91 18.66 -7.72
N SER A 337 2.61 19.74 -8.44
CA SER A 337 3.20 20.02 -9.75
C SER A 337 4.73 20.10 -9.67
N GLU A 338 5.28 20.84 -8.71
CA GLU A 338 6.73 20.96 -8.49
C GLU A 338 7.39 19.60 -8.20
N VAL A 339 6.77 18.78 -7.34
CA VAL A 339 7.23 17.41 -7.05
C VAL A 339 7.22 16.56 -8.31
N VAL A 340 6.10 16.52 -9.03
CA VAL A 340 5.94 15.67 -10.22
C VAL A 340 6.92 16.08 -11.30
N GLU A 341 7.09 17.37 -11.57
CA GLU A 341 8.07 17.88 -12.53
C GLU A 341 9.50 17.50 -12.15
N ARG A 342 9.87 17.71 -10.89
CA ARG A 342 11.22 17.37 -10.39
C ARG A 342 11.49 15.88 -10.48
N GLU A 343 10.58 15.04 -10.00
CA GLU A 343 10.77 13.59 -9.98
C GLU A 343 10.73 12.98 -11.39
N CYS A 344 9.99 13.58 -12.34
CA CYS A 344 9.97 13.15 -13.73
C CYS A 344 11.12 13.72 -14.56
N SER A 345 11.85 14.74 -14.08
CA SER A 345 12.96 15.35 -14.83
C SER A 345 14.04 14.33 -15.22
N LYS A 346 14.33 13.37 -14.34
CA LYS A 346 15.27 12.27 -14.60
C LYS A 346 14.82 11.31 -15.70
N ASP A 347 13.51 11.23 -15.93
CA ASP A 347 12.87 10.39 -16.95
C ASP A 347 12.56 11.22 -18.23
N GLY A 348 13.16 12.41 -18.37
CA GLY A 348 13.00 13.31 -19.53
C GLY A 348 11.77 14.22 -19.46
N GLY A 349 11.22 14.43 -18.26
CA GLY A 349 10.07 15.30 -18.00
C GLY A 349 8.73 14.56 -18.01
N VAL A 350 7.67 15.25 -17.59
CA VAL A 350 6.33 14.68 -17.35
C VAL A 350 5.76 13.99 -18.60
N GLN A 351 5.93 14.59 -19.78
CA GLN A 351 5.45 14.02 -21.05
C GLN A 351 6.10 12.66 -21.37
N LEU A 352 7.41 12.54 -21.20
CA LEU A 352 8.12 11.29 -21.49
C LEU A 352 7.84 10.24 -20.41
N ALA A 353 7.81 10.65 -19.14
CA ALA A 353 7.41 9.80 -18.03
C ALA A 353 6.01 9.21 -18.21
N ALA A 354 5.04 10.02 -18.67
CA ALA A 354 3.69 9.57 -18.98
C ALA A 354 3.65 8.52 -20.11
N LYS A 355 4.46 8.70 -21.17
CA LYS A 355 4.58 7.71 -22.26
C LYS A 355 5.17 6.39 -21.76
N LEU A 356 6.23 6.45 -20.95
CA LEU A 356 6.85 5.27 -20.33
C LEU A 356 5.86 4.54 -19.42
N TRP A 357 5.06 5.27 -18.65
CA TRP A 357 3.99 4.71 -17.81
C TRP A 357 2.96 3.93 -18.64
N VAL A 358 2.48 4.53 -19.73
CA VAL A 358 1.49 3.91 -20.62
C VAL A 358 2.04 2.67 -21.31
N GLU A 359 3.27 2.72 -21.83
CA GLU A 359 3.90 1.57 -22.48
C GLU A 359 3.98 0.39 -21.52
N ARG A 360 4.41 0.65 -20.29
CA ARG A 360 4.58 -0.39 -19.28
C ARG A 360 3.26 -0.95 -18.77
N THR A 361 2.26 -0.10 -18.54
CA THR A 361 0.93 -0.56 -18.11
C THR A 361 0.21 -1.37 -19.19
N LYS A 362 0.42 -1.04 -20.48
CA LYS A 362 -0.04 -1.89 -21.59
C LYS A 362 0.60 -3.27 -21.60
N ILE A 363 1.91 -3.35 -21.30
CA ILE A 363 2.60 -4.64 -21.18
C ILE A 363 2.03 -5.48 -20.03
N LEU A 364 1.75 -4.85 -18.88
CA LEU A 364 1.12 -5.55 -17.75
C LEU A 364 -0.25 -6.11 -18.14
N HIS A 365 -1.10 -5.28 -18.73
CA HIS A 365 -2.45 -5.65 -19.16
C HIS A 365 -2.45 -6.78 -20.20
N GLN A 366 -1.50 -6.78 -21.15
CA GLN A 366 -1.39 -7.82 -22.18
C GLN A 366 -0.67 -9.10 -21.70
N GLY A 367 0.29 -8.96 -20.79
CA GLY A 367 1.26 -9.99 -20.43
C GLY A 367 0.68 -11.19 -19.68
N GLN A 368 -0.45 -11.02 -18.97
CA GLN A 368 -1.11 -12.15 -18.30
C GLN A 368 -2.02 -12.97 -19.23
N GLY A 369 -2.31 -12.49 -20.45
CA GLY A 369 -3.09 -13.21 -21.46
C GLY A 369 -2.29 -14.11 -22.41
N ILE A 370 -0.95 -14.02 -22.44
CA ILE A 370 -0.12 -14.60 -23.52
C ILE A 370 0.76 -15.79 -23.06
N THR A 371 0.87 -16.09 -21.76
CA THR A 371 1.66 -17.24 -21.26
C THR A 371 0.95 -18.61 -21.35
N HIS A 372 -0.04 -18.76 -22.23
CA HIS A 372 -0.62 -20.06 -22.58
C HIS A 372 -0.70 -20.30 -24.09
N LYS A 373 0.39 -20.05 -24.82
CA LYS A 373 0.73 -20.81 -26.05
C LYS A 373 2.25 -20.89 -26.23
N ALA A 374 2.88 -21.88 -25.61
CA ALA A 374 4.17 -22.38 -26.05
C ALA A 374 4.26 -23.88 -25.70
N ASN A 375 4.08 -24.69 -26.76
CA ASN A 375 4.38 -26.10 -27.00
C ASN A 375 4.61 -27.06 -25.83
#